data_AF-A0A7J2I2S8-F1
#
_entry.id   AF-A0A7J2I2S8-F1
#
_cell.length_a   1.000
_cell.length_b   1.000
_cell.length_c   1.000
_cell.angle_alpha   90.00
_cell.angle_beta   90.00
_cell.angle_gamma   90.00
#
_symmetry.space_group_name_H-M   'P 1'
#
loop_
_entity.id
_entity.type
_entity.pdbx_description
1 polymer ?
#
loop_
_entity_poly.entity_id
_entity_poly.type
_entity_poly.pdbx_seq_one_letter_code
_entity_poly.pdbx_strand_id
1 'polypeptide(L)'
;MKICIGKANIGGIEKRVYLSLEDLLRHQYVLGATGTGKSTLILNEVLQAFQKGMCTWVIDPHGDLALDIVECVYPEDLDGVYFFDPLKVRFSMNPFELPAYKSKTERDVMVERMIGETVSFMKKLYGQQYWGPSLNRIFQNALRRLYQDDDSPTFREMLKLVKEELDKAEYEDFYEEIDRLPRGRTDAVINKLEPFVKNELLRDIFCQKVSS
;
A
#
# COMPACT_ATOMS: atom_id res chain seq x y z
N MET A 1 4.48 -26.52 -12.32
CA MET A 1 3.78 -25.47 -13.08
C MET A 1 4.66 -24.99 -14.23
N LYS A 2 4.07 -24.61 -15.38
CA LYS A 2 4.79 -24.03 -16.53
C LYS A 2 3.95 -22.91 -17.15
N ILE A 3 4.59 -21.79 -17.47
CA ILE A 3 3.99 -20.64 -18.16
C ILE A 3 4.58 -20.56 -19.57
N CYS A 4 3.72 -20.54 -20.59
CA CYS A 4 4.16 -20.45 -21.98
C CYS A 4 4.48 -18.99 -22.32
N ILE A 5 5.71 -18.71 -22.75
CA ILE A 5 6.14 -17.34 -23.11
C ILE A 5 6.20 -17.12 -24.63
N GLY A 6 6.04 -18.18 -25.41
CA GLY A 6 6.01 -18.07 -26.86
C GLY A 6 6.41 -19.36 -27.56
N LYS A 7 6.93 -19.21 -28.77
CA LYS A 7 7.36 -20.32 -29.61
C LYS A 7 8.74 -20.02 -30.20
N ALA A 8 9.54 -21.07 -30.37
CA ALA A 8 10.83 -21.02 -31.04
C ALA A 8 10.84 -22.01 -32.21
N ASN A 9 11.49 -21.64 -33.30
CA ASN A 9 11.77 -22.55 -34.41
C ASN A 9 13.16 -23.15 -34.21
N ILE A 10 13.24 -24.46 -33.95
CA ILE A 10 14.50 -25.18 -33.75
C ILE A 10 14.59 -26.26 -34.82
N GLY A 11 15.42 -26.02 -35.83
CA GLY A 11 15.63 -26.97 -36.93
C GLY A 11 14.41 -27.17 -37.83
N GLY A 12 13.60 -26.12 -38.05
CA GLY A 12 12.38 -26.19 -38.85
C GLY A 12 11.14 -26.64 -38.08
N ILE A 13 11.28 -27.01 -36.79
CA ILE A 13 10.19 -27.48 -35.94
C ILE A 13 9.81 -26.38 -34.96
N GLU A 14 8.54 -25.99 -34.98
CA GLU A 14 7.97 -25.08 -33.99
C GLU A 14 7.82 -25.77 -32.63
N LYS A 15 8.45 -25.21 -31.60
CA LYS A 15 8.34 -25.67 -30.21
C LYS A 15 7.88 -24.54 -29.31
N ARG A 16 6.94 -24.84 -28.41
CA ARG A 16 6.53 -23.89 -27.36
C ARG A 16 7.65 -23.76 -26.32
N VAL A 17 7.91 -22.52 -25.91
CA VAL A 17 8.90 -22.17 -24.88
C VAL A 17 8.15 -21.85 -23.60
N TYR A 18 8.64 -22.40 -22.48
CA TYR A 18 7.99 -22.26 -21.19
C TYR A 18 8.99 -21.81 -20.13
N LEU A 19 8.50 -21.02 -19.18
CA LEU A 19 9.14 -20.80 -17.88
C LEU A 19 8.58 -21.80 -16.87
N SER A 20 9.46 -22.46 -16.12
CA SER A 20 9.06 -23.26 -14.96
C SER A 20 8.80 -22.35 -13.75
N LEU A 21 8.17 -22.89 -12.71
CA LEU A 21 8.05 -22.17 -11.43
C LEU A 21 9.42 -21.80 -10.85
N GLU A 22 10.42 -22.68 -11.01
CA GLU A 22 11.78 -22.43 -10.54
C GLU A 22 12.44 -21.26 -11.28
N ASP A 23 12.14 -21.09 -12.57
CA ASP A 23 12.62 -19.94 -13.34
C ASP A 23 11.96 -18.64 -12.88
N LEU A 24 10.65 -18.67 -12.61
CA LEU A 24 9.91 -17.50 -12.13
C LEU A 24 10.38 -17.01 -10.75
N LEU A 25 10.84 -17.93 -9.89
CA LEU A 25 11.40 -17.59 -8.58
C LEU A 25 12.75 -16.86 -8.67
N ARG A 26 13.42 -16.86 -9.82
CA ARG A 26 14.70 -16.15 -10.05
C ARG A 26 14.51 -14.70 -10.51
N HIS A 27 13.27 -14.22 -10.54
CA HIS A 27 12.86 -12.93 -11.11
C HIS A 27 13.11 -12.80 -12.62
N GLN A 28 12.35 -11.93 -13.26
CA GLN A 28 12.43 -11.68 -14.70
C GLN A 28 12.67 -10.20 -14.94
N TYR A 29 13.58 -9.89 -15.84
CA TYR A 29 13.83 -8.54 -16.30
C TYR A 29 13.50 -8.44 -17.79
N VAL A 30 12.37 -7.80 -18.11
CA VAL A 30 11.84 -7.70 -19.48
C VAL A 30 12.24 -6.35 -20.08
N LEU A 31 13.10 -6.38 -21.11
CA LEU A 31 13.57 -5.21 -21.83
C LEU A 31 13.06 -5.17 -23.27
N GLY A 32 12.78 -3.97 -23.77
CA GLY A 32 12.34 -3.75 -25.15
C GLY A 32 11.80 -2.33 -25.36
N ALA A 33 11.85 -1.84 -26.60
CA ALA A 33 11.27 -0.53 -26.95
C ALA A 33 9.74 -0.53 -26.80
N THR A 34 9.10 0.64 -26.87
CA THR A 34 7.63 0.73 -26.92
C THR A 34 7.11 -0.04 -28.13
N GLY A 35 6.01 -0.79 -27.97
CA GLY A 35 5.41 -1.59 -29.04
C GLY A 35 6.05 -2.96 -29.29
N THR A 36 7.08 -3.37 -28.55
CA THR A 36 7.72 -4.70 -28.73
C THR A 36 6.99 -5.85 -28.03
N GLY A 37 5.80 -5.61 -27.48
CA GLY A 37 4.97 -6.66 -26.84
C GLY A 37 5.30 -6.97 -25.38
N LYS A 38 5.99 -6.08 -24.64
CA LYS A 38 6.31 -6.29 -23.21
C LYS A 38 5.05 -6.46 -22.36
N SER A 39 4.07 -5.55 -22.48
CA SER A 39 2.81 -5.62 -21.74
C SER A 39 2.03 -6.88 -22.12
N THR A 40 2.05 -7.26 -23.40
CA THR A 40 1.44 -8.51 -23.87
C THR A 40 2.08 -9.75 -23.23
N LEU A 41 3.41 -9.79 -23.10
CA LEU A 41 4.10 -10.88 -22.41
C LEU A 41 3.64 -10.97 -20.95
N ILE A 42 3.69 -9.85 -20.21
CA ILE A 42 3.32 -9.80 -18.78
C ILE A 42 1.85 -10.21 -18.59
N LEU A 43 0.93 -9.68 -19.41
CA LEU A 43 -0.48 -10.06 -19.39
C LEU A 43 -0.68 -11.57 -19.54
N ASN A 44 0.01 -12.17 -20.52
CA ASN A 44 -0.11 -13.61 -20.77
C ASN A 44 0.50 -14.45 -19.63
N GLU A 45 1.58 -13.98 -19.00
CA GLU A 45 2.18 -14.65 -17.85
C GLU A 45 1.24 -14.59 -16.63
N VAL A 46 0.66 -13.42 -16.35
CA VAL A 46 -0.30 -13.20 -15.25
C VAL A 46 -1.55 -14.05 -15.44
N LEU A 47 -2.19 -14.00 -16.61
CA LEU A 47 -3.41 -14.79 -16.87
C LEU A 47 -3.15 -16.30 -16.77
N GLN A 48 -2.03 -16.78 -17.31
CA GLN A 48 -1.69 -18.21 -17.18
C GLN A 48 -1.39 -18.62 -15.75
N ALA A 49 -0.82 -17.73 -14.93
CA ALA A 49 -0.58 -17.99 -13.51
C ALA A 49 -1.91 -18.00 -12.73
N PHE A 50 -2.75 -17.00 -12.96
CA PHE A 50 -4.08 -16.88 -12.38
C PHE A 50 -4.95 -18.11 -12.68
N GLN A 51 -5.04 -18.53 -13.94
CA GLN A 51 -5.77 -19.74 -14.37
C GLN A 51 -5.23 -21.05 -13.75
N LYS A 52 -4.00 -21.03 -13.22
CA LYS A 52 -3.39 -22.17 -12.52
C LYS A 52 -3.57 -22.08 -10.99
N GLY A 53 -4.38 -21.14 -10.50
CA GLY A 53 -4.67 -20.94 -9.09
C GLY A 53 -3.58 -20.17 -8.33
N MET A 54 -2.71 -19.43 -9.03
CA MET A 54 -1.69 -18.60 -8.37
C MET A 54 -2.25 -17.23 -8.04
N CYS A 55 -1.90 -16.71 -6.87
CA CYS A 55 -2.13 -15.31 -6.55
C CYS A 55 -1.15 -14.43 -7.34
N THR A 56 -1.68 -13.46 -8.07
CA THR A 56 -0.90 -12.51 -8.88
C THR A 56 -1.21 -11.08 -8.47
N TRP A 57 -0.17 -10.24 -8.38
CA TRP A 57 -0.29 -8.82 -8.11
C TRP A 57 0.30 -8.04 -9.28
N VAL A 58 -0.45 -7.07 -9.80
CA VAL A 58 -0.02 -6.21 -10.91
C VAL A 58 -0.06 -4.77 -10.41
N ILE A 59 1.09 -4.10 -10.50
CA ILE A 59 1.22 -2.67 -10.20
C ILE A 59 1.48 -1.98 -11.52
N ASP A 60 0.49 -1.23 -11.99
CA ASP A 60 0.52 -0.54 -13.28
C ASP A 60 0.25 0.96 -13.09
N PRO A 61 1.29 1.82 -13.18
CA PRO A 61 1.14 3.26 -13.05
C PRO A 61 0.32 3.92 -14.18
N HIS A 62 0.18 3.26 -15.32
CA HIS A 62 -0.55 3.78 -16.48
C HIS A 62 -2.01 3.28 -16.53
N GLY A 63 -2.26 2.09 -15.97
CA GLY A 63 -3.58 1.50 -15.77
C GLY A 63 -4.14 0.74 -16.98
N ASP A 64 -3.46 0.78 -18.13
CA ASP A 64 -3.84 0.08 -19.36
C ASP A 64 -3.65 -1.44 -19.21
N LEU A 65 -2.48 -1.88 -18.74
CA LEU A 65 -2.20 -3.31 -18.55
C LEU A 65 -3.12 -3.94 -17.50
N ALA A 66 -3.36 -3.25 -16.39
CA ALA A 66 -4.24 -3.78 -15.33
C ALA A 66 -5.67 -3.97 -15.84
N LEU A 67 -6.18 -3.03 -16.65
CA LEU A 67 -7.49 -3.14 -17.28
C LEU A 67 -7.53 -4.29 -18.29
N ASP A 68 -6.55 -4.36 -19.19
CA ASP A 68 -6.46 -5.42 -20.20
C ASP A 68 -6.46 -6.82 -19.55
N ILE A 69 -5.78 -6.98 -18.41
CA ILE A 69 -5.78 -8.24 -17.66
C ILE A 69 -7.19 -8.58 -17.16
N VAL A 70 -7.87 -7.64 -16.51
CA VAL A 70 -9.23 -7.86 -15.97
C VAL A 70 -10.22 -8.19 -17.09
N GLU A 71 -10.12 -7.52 -18.25
CA GLU A 71 -10.96 -7.80 -19.43
C GLU A 71 -10.73 -9.19 -20.03
N CYS A 72 -9.56 -9.78 -19.80
CA CYS A 72 -9.23 -11.14 -20.27
C CYS A 72 -9.60 -12.25 -19.27
N VAL A 73 -10.01 -11.93 -18.03
CA VAL A 73 -10.44 -12.93 -17.04
C VAL A 73 -11.83 -13.47 -17.42
N TYR A 74 -12.03 -14.77 -17.26
CA TYR A 74 -13.33 -15.39 -17.51
C TYR A 74 -14.38 -14.88 -16.50
N PRO A 75 -15.63 -14.60 -16.90
CA PRO A 75 -16.65 -14.05 -16.02
C PRO A 75 -16.85 -14.84 -14.72
N GLU A 76 -16.77 -16.17 -14.79
CA GLU A 76 -16.88 -17.08 -13.65
C GLU A 76 -15.75 -16.95 -12.61
N ASP A 77 -14.61 -16.38 -12.99
CA ASP A 77 -13.43 -16.21 -12.13
C ASP A 77 -13.32 -14.79 -11.54
N LEU A 78 -14.21 -13.87 -11.93
CA LEU A 78 -14.14 -12.45 -11.52
C LEU A 78 -14.27 -12.23 -10.01
N ASP A 79 -14.94 -13.14 -9.29
CA ASP A 79 -15.05 -13.06 -7.82
C ASP A 79 -13.69 -13.11 -7.11
N GLY A 80 -12.65 -13.65 -7.78
CA GLY A 80 -11.27 -13.69 -7.28
C GLY A 80 -10.42 -12.48 -7.68
N VAL A 81 -10.99 -11.47 -8.34
CA VAL A 81 -10.25 -10.33 -8.90
C VAL A 81 -10.55 -9.06 -8.11
N TYR A 82 -9.49 -8.47 -7.56
CA TYR A 82 -9.55 -7.17 -6.87
C TYR A 82 -8.88 -6.11 -7.72
N PHE A 83 -9.64 -5.07 -8.09
CA PHE A 83 -9.16 -4.00 -8.96
C PHE A 83 -9.12 -2.67 -8.20
N PHE A 84 -7.90 -2.18 -7.97
CA PHE A 84 -7.63 -0.97 -7.21
C PHE A 84 -7.31 0.20 -8.15
N ASP A 85 -8.36 0.91 -8.57
CA ASP A 85 -8.24 2.16 -9.33
C ASP A 85 -9.25 3.17 -8.76
N PRO A 86 -8.78 4.23 -8.08
CA PRO A 86 -9.66 5.16 -7.37
C PRO A 86 -10.52 6.01 -8.30
N LEU A 87 -10.25 6.00 -9.61
CA LEU A 87 -11.06 6.66 -10.63
C LEU A 87 -12.20 5.77 -11.15
N LYS A 88 -12.12 4.45 -10.94
CA LYS A 88 -13.08 3.47 -11.49
C LYS A 88 -13.84 2.71 -10.41
N VAL A 89 -13.18 2.34 -9.32
CA VAL A 89 -13.73 1.52 -8.23
C VAL A 89 -13.42 2.19 -6.90
N ARG A 90 -14.43 2.28 -6.03
CA ARG A 90 -14.22 2.77 -4.66
C ARG A 90 -13.60 1.66 -3.83
N PHE A 91 -12.53 1.99 -3.12
CA PHE A 91 -11.87 1.11 -2.17
C PHE A 91 -11.29 1.95 -1.03
N SER A 92 -10.96 1.31 0.09
CA SER A 92 -10.25 1.97 1.19
C SER A 92 -9.05 1.15 1.62
N MET A 93 -7.96 1.84 1.94
CA MET A 93 -6.76 1.24 2.51
C MET A 93 -6.32 2.11 3.66
N ASN A 94 -6.54 1.64 4.89
CA ASN A 94 -6.04 2.31 6.07
C ASN A 94 -4.60 1.84 6.34
N PRO A 95 -3.58 2.69 6.18
CA PRO A 95 -2.20 2.29 6.43
C PRO A 95 -1.90 2.10 7.93
N PHE A 96 -2.83 2.45 8.82
CA PHE A 96 -2.69 2.25 10.26
C PHE A 96 -3.56 1.10 10.79
N GLU A 97 -4.26 0.36 9.93
CA GLU A 97 -5.03 -0.79 10.39
C GLU A 97 -4.10 -1.93 10.78
N LEU A 98 -4.21 -2.41 12.01
CA LEU A 98 -3.46 -3.59 12.44
C LEU A 98 -4.04 -4.84 11.78
N PRO A 99 -3.20 -5.70 11.18
CA PRO A 99 -3.63 -7.03 10.77
C PRO A 99 -3.93 -7.90 12.00
N ALA A 100 -4.62 -9.02 11.76
CA ALA A 100 -5.01 -9.94 12.83
C ALA A 100 -3.79 -10.47 13.63
N TYR A 101 -3.95 -10.53 14.94
CA TYR A 101 -2.95 -10.98 15.91
C TYR A 101 -3.59 -11.95 16.93
N LYS A 102 -2.78 -12.79 17.58
CA LYS A 102 -3.24 -13.86 18.49
C LYS A 102 -2.99 -13.57 19.96
N SER A 103 -2.16 -12.58 20.27
CA SER A 103 -1.79 -12.23 21.65
C SER A 103 -1.47 -10.75 21.80
N LYS A 104 -1.48 -10.26 23.04
CA LYS A 104 -1.07 -8.89 23.36
C LYS A 104 0.37 -8.60 22.95
N THR A 105 1.30 -9.53 23.18
CA THR A 105 2.70 -9.36 22.77
C THR A 105 2.85 -9.26 21.25
N GLU A 106 2.10 -10.06 20.50
CA GLU A 106 2.09 -9.98 19.03
C GLU A 106 1.52 -8.64 18.55
N ARG A 107 0.45 -8.16 19.20
CA ARG A 107 -0.10 -6.83 18.95
C ARG A 107 0.93 -5.72 19.18
N ASP A 108 1.63 -5.74 20.31
CA ASP A 108 2.62 -4.70 20.65
C ASP A 108 3.78 -4.66 19.61
N VAL A 109 4.21 -5.83 19.14
CA VAL A 109 5.21 -5.93 18.04
C VAL A 109 4.64 -5.40 16.72
N MET A 110 3.39 -5.73 16.41
CA MET A 110 2.71 -5.26 15.19
C MET A 110 2.56 -3.74 15.18
N VAL A 111 2.19 -3.13 16.31
CA VAL A 111 2.09 -1.68 16.47
C VAL A 111 3.41 -0.99 16.11
N GLU A 112 4.53 -1.41 16.69
CA GLU A 112 5.84 -0.80 16.40
C GLU A 112 6.28 -1.02 14.94
N ARG A 113 5.94 -2.18 14.36
CA ARG A 113 6.18 -2.46 12.94
C ARG A 113 5.38 -1.50 12.05
N MET A 114 4.07 -1.36 12.30
CA MET A 114 3.18 -0.49 11.53
C MET A 114 3.58 0.97 11.64
N ILE A 115 4.02 1.42 12.80
CA ILE A 115 4.62 2.76 12.99
C ILE A 115 5.87 2.93 12.12
N GLY A 116 6.78 1.95 12.13
CA GLY A 116 7.99 1.98 11.33
C GLY A 116 7.73 2.01 9.82
N GLU A 117 6.82 1.16 9.35
CA GLU A 117 6.42 1.07 7.94
C GLU A 117 5.72 2.36 7.49
N THR A 118 4.80 2.88 8.29
CA THR A 118 4.10 4.15 8.01
C THR A 118 5.08 5.33 7.95
N VAL A 119 6.00 5.43 8.90
CA VAL A 119 7.03 6.49 8.88
C VAL A 119 7.91 6.37 7.64
N SER A 120 8.28 5.15 7.25
CA SER A 120 9.04 4.89 6.03
C SER A 120 8.26 5.32 4.77
N PHE A 121 6.97 5.00 4.71
CA PHE A 121 6.05 5.45 3.67
C PHE A 121 5.99 6.98 3.60
N MET A 122 5.74 7.66 4.71
CA MET A 122 5.64 9.12 4.76
C MET A 122 6.96 9.81 4.37
N LYS A 123 8.11 9.26 4.77
CA LYS A 123 9.44 9.73 4.35
C LYS A 123 9.67 9.58 2.85
N LYS A 124 9.24 8.46 2.25
CA LYS A 124 9.32 8.25 0.79
C LYS A 124 8.40 9.21 0.04
N LEU A 125 7.18 9.41 0.53
CA LEU A 125 6.19 10.28 -0.09
C LEU A 125 6.62 11.74 -0.10
N TYR A 126 7.10 12.26 1.04
CA TYR A 126 7.44 13.67 1.19
C TYR A 126 8.91 14.00 0.94
N GLY A 127 9.79 13.00 0.87
CA GLY A 127 11.24 13.17 0.80
C GLY A 127 11.90 13.17 2.18
N GLN A 128 12.93 12.34 2.34
CA GLN A 128 13.67 12.14 3.60
C GLN A 128 14.20 13.47 4.17
N GLN A 129 14.65 14.38 3.31
CA GLN A 129 15.18 15.70 3.69
C GLN A 129 14.15 16.62 4.35
N TYR A 130 12.86 16.37 4.13
CA TYR A 130 11.77 17.15 4.73
C TYR A 130 11.15 16.47 5.97
N TRP A 131 11.76 15.36 6.42
CA TRP A 131 11.30 14.58 7.58
C TRP A 131 12.33 14.63 8.71
N GLY A 132 12.32 15.73 9.47
CA GLY A 132 13.27 15.95 10.57
C GLY A 132 12.96 15.12 11.84
N PRO A 133 13.90 15.07 12.80
CA PRO A 133 13.75 14.28 14.03
C PRO A 133 12.52 14.63 14.87
N SER A 134 12.17 15.93 14.98
CA SER A 134 10.99 16.37 15.73
C SER A 134 9.69 15.92 15.08
N LEU A 135 9.59 16.05 13.76
CA LEU A 135 8.42 15.58 13.00
C LEU A 135 8.27 14.06 13.18
N ASN A 136 9.38 13.32 13.05
CA ASN A 136 9.41 11.89 13.28
C ASN A 136 8.90 11.51 14.68
N ARG A 137 9.38 12.18 15.73
CA ARG A 137 8.97 11.91 17.11
C ARG A 137 7.49 12.19 17.32
N ILE A 138 7.00 13.37 16.92
CA ILE A 138 5.59 13.73 17.10
C ILE A 138 4.68 12.74 16.36
N PHE A 139 5.01 12.40 15.10
CA PHE A 139 4.22 11.45 14.32
C PHE A 139 4.17 10.06 14.97
N GLN A 140 5.32 9.54 15.41
CA GLN A 140 5.36 8.23 16.07
C GLN A 140 4.62 8.23 17.40
N ASN A 141 4.76 9.28 18.22
CA ASN A 141 4.11 9.34 19.51
C ASN A 141 2.60 9.54 19.39
N ALA A 142 2.16 10.33 18.41
CA ALA A 142 0.74 10.47 18.08
C ALA A 142 0.16 9.11 17.67
N LEU A 143 0.83 8.38 16.78
CA LEU A 143 0.36 7.07 16.32
C LEU A 143 0.36 6.03 17.45
N ARG A 144 1.41 5.97 18.27
CA ARG A 144 1.47 5.11 19.47
C ARG A 144 0.32 5.40 20.42
N ARG A 145 0.02 6.68 20.67
CA ARG A 145 -1.06 7.07 21.57
C ARG A 145 -2.40 6.64 21.02
N LEU A 146 -2.66 6.83 19.73
CA LEU A 146 -3.89 6.36 19.08
C LEU A 146 -4.05 4.83 19.15
N TYR A 147 -2.95 4.08 18.98
CA TYR A 147 -2.96 2.62 19.16
C TYR A 147 -3.22 2.15 20.60
N GLN A 148 -3.26 3.03 21.61
CA GLN A 148 -3.70 2.63 22.94
C GLN A 148 -5.23 2.44 23.01
N ASP A 149 -5.98 3.18 22.17
CA ASP A 149 -7.45 3.21 22.22
C ASP A 149 -8.08 2.38 21.09
N ASP A 150 -7.38 2.22 19.96
CA ASP A 150 -7.92 1.62 18.73
C ASP A 150 -6.84 0.91 17.90
N ASP A 151 -7.19 -0.21 17.28
CA ASP A 151 -6.32 -0.98 16.36
C ASP A 151 -6.41 -0.50 14.91
N SER A 152 -7.27 0.47 14.63
CA SER A 152 -7.54 1.00 13.29
C SER A 152 -7.61 2.53 13.23
N PRO A 153 -6.68 3.27 13.86
CA PRO A 153 -6.73 4.72 13.84
C PRO A 153 -6.59 5.26 12.41
N THR A 154 -6.93 6.52 12.18
CA THR A 154 -6.90 7.13 10.84
C THR A 154 -6.04 8.39 10.80
N PHE A 155 -5.64 8.82 9.59
CA PHE A 155 -5.02 10.13 9.40
C PHE A 155 -5.89 11.27 9.95
N ARG A 156 -7.23 11.12 9.90
CA ARG A 156 -8.18 12.10 10.45
C ARG A 156 -8.04 12.22 11.97
N GLU A 157 -7.95 11.11 12.68
CA GLU A 157 -7.80 11.11 14.13
C GLU A 157 -6.43 11.62 14.56
N MET A 158 -5.37 11.23 13.85
CA MET A 158 -4.05 11.80 14.07
C MET A 158 -4.03 13.32 13.85
N LEU A 159 -4.70 13.82 12.81
CA LEU A 159 -4.80 15.26 12.59
C LEU A 159 -5.51 15.96 13.74
N LYS A 160 -6.64 15.41 14.22
CA LYS A 160 -7.38 15.96 15.37
C LYS A 160 -6.52 15.96 16.65
N LEU A 161 -5.82 14.86 16.91
CA LEU A 161 -4.93 14.72 18.06
C LEU A 161 -3.83 15.79 18.01
N VAL A 162 -3.14 15.96 16.87
CA VAL A 162 -2.05 16.94 16.74
C VAL A 162 -2.56 18.40 16.75
N LYS A 163 -3.82 18.64 16.37
CA LYS A 163 -4.47 19.96 16.44
C LYS A 163 -5.09 20.29 17.80
N GLU A 164 -4.96 19.40 18.79
CA GLU A 164 -5.59 19.54 20.10
C GLU A 164 -7.14 19.61 20.04
N GLU A 165 -7.73 18.91 19.07
CA GLU A 165 -9.19 18.84 18.88
C GLU A 165 -9.83 17.62 19.59
N LEU A 166 -9.02 16.81 20.29
CA LEU A 166 -9.47 15.70 21.14
C LEU A 166 -9.43 16.09 22.63
N ASP A 167 -10.17 15.37 23.48
CA ASP A 167 -10.28 15.68 24.91
C ASP A 167 -8.89 15.70 25.60
N LYS A 168 -8.53 16.85 26.19
CA LYS A 168 -7.25 17.01 26.88
C LYS A 168 -7.07 16.08 28.06
N ALA A 169 -8.14 15.73 28.76
CA ALA A 169 -8.07 14.80 29.88
C ALA A 169 -7.73 13.37 29.42
N GLU A 170 -8.17 12.98 28.23
CA GLU A 170 -7.90 11.66 27.66
C GLU A 170 -6.46 11.56 27.11
N TYR A 171 -5.92 12.67 26.60
CA TYR A 171 -4.63 12.71 25.91
C TYR A 171 -3.56 13.57 26.64
N GLU A 172 -3.69 13.74 27.96
CA GLU A 172 -2.84 14.61 28.78
C GLU A 172 -1.34 14.34 28.56
N ASP A 173 -0.91 13.07 28.69
CA ASP A 173 0.48 12.66 28.51
C ASP A 173 1.08 13.09 27.15
N PHE A 174 0.26 13.03 26.09
CA PHE A 174 0.68 13.41 24.74
C PHE A 174 0.80 14.93 24.59
N TYR A 175 -0.18 15.67 25.10
CA TYR A 175 -0.17 17.13 25.06
C TYR A 175 0.95 17.71 25.94
N GLU A 176 1.23 17.13 27.10
CA GLU A 176 2.40 17.50 27.91
C GLU A 176 3.72 17.32 27.15
N GLU A 177 3.86 16.25 26.35
CA GLU A 177 5.06 16.05 25.56
C GLU A 177 5.19 17.09 24.44
N ILE A 178 4.08 17.45 23.79
CA ILE A 178 4.03 18.51 22.78
C ILE A 178 4.39 19.87 23.39
N ASP A 179 3.86 20.19 24.56
CA ASP A 179 4.07 21.47 25.24
C ASP A 179 5.54 21.69 25.66
N ARG A 180 6.28 20.60 25.87
CA ARG A 180 7.74 20.65 26.11
C ARG A 180 8.54 20.99 24.85
N LEU A 181 7.91 20.99 23.67
CA LEU A 181 8.57 21.32 22.41
C LEU A 181 8.51 22.83 22.11
N PRO A 182 9.48 23.36 21.34
CA PRO A 182 9.36 24.71 20.82
C PRO A 182 8.06 24.89 20.01
N ARG A 183 7.48 26.09 20.05
CA ARG A 183 6.28 26.43 19.26
C ARG A 183 6.47 26.16 17.77
N GLY A 184 5.41 25.75 17.09
CA GLY A 184 5.36 25.51 15.63
C GLY A 184 5.90 24.15 15.17
N ARG A 185 6.23 23.24 16.10
CA ARG A 185 6.72 21.88 15.74
C ARG A 185 5.60 20.97 15.21
N THR A 186 4.37 21.18 15.66
CA THR A 186 3.17 20.46 15.22
C THR A 186 2.74 20.87 13.80
N ASP A 187 2.99 22.12 13.38
CA ASP A 187 2.65 22.62 12.05
C ASP A 187 3.23 21.75 10.93
N ALA A 188 4.46 21.26 11.12
CA ALA A 188 5.10 20.40 10.13
C ALA A 188 4.36 19.05 9.98
N VAL A 189 3.87 18.47 11.08
CA VAL A 189 3.07 17.24 11.04
C VAL A 189 1.70 17.53 10.43
N ILE A 190 1.02 18.59 10.88
CA ILE A 190 -0.27 19.03 10.34
C ILE A 190 -0.19 19.18 8.82
N ASN A 191 0.81 19.90 8.31
CA ASN A 191 1.00 20.11 6.87
C ASN A 191 1.21 18.81 6.06
N LYS A 192 1.68 17.72 6.70
CA LYS A 192 1.83 16.40 6.05
C LYS A 192 0.63 15.49 6.24
N LEU A 193 -0.25 15.78 7.19
CA LEU A 193 -1.51 15.04 7.40
C LEU A 193 -2.68 15.65 6.62
N GLU A 194 -2.71 16.98 6.48
CA GLU A 194 -3.83 17.68 5.85
C GLU A 194 -4.18 17.20 4.44
N PRO A 195 -3.23 16.87 3.54
CA PRO A 195 -3.57 16.34 2.22
C PRO A 195 -4.46 15.09 2.27
N PHE A 196 -4.18 14.15 3.19
CA PHE A 196 -4.96 12.92 3.35
C PHE A 196 -6.37 13.16 3.89
N VAL A 197 -6.58 14.24 4.65
CA VAL A 197 -7.85 14.51 5.33
C VAL A 197 -8.71 15.55 4.60
N LYS A 198 -8.10 16.51 3.91
CA LYS A 198 -8.80 17.59 3.20
C LYS A 198 -9.14 17.24 1.76
N ASN A 199 -8.32 16.43 1.08
CA ASN A 199 -8.63 15.96 -0.26
C ASN A 199 -9.67 14.84 -0.18
N GLU A 200 -10.80 14.99 -0.86
CA GLU A 200 -11.91 14.02 -0.81
C GLU A 200 -11.49 12.61 -1.26
N LEU A 201 -10.76 12.50 -2.37
CA LEU A 201 -10.29 11.23 -2.89
C LEU A 201 -9.35 10.51 -1.91
N LEU A 202 -8.34 11.22 -1.39
CA LEU A 202 -7.39 10.64 -0.44
C LEU A 202 -8.07 10.30 0.89
N ARG A 203 -9.05 11.09 1.30
CA ARG A 203 -9.81 10.84 2.53
C ARG A 203 -10.67 9.59 2.42
N ASP A 204 -11.32 9.40 1.28
CA ASP A 204 -12.16 8.23 1.05
C ASP A 204 -11.32 6.95 1.00
N ILE A 205 -10.10 7.02 0.45
CA ILE A 205 -9.16 5.90 0.41
C ILE A 205 -8.52 5.65 1.78
N PHE A 206 -7.93 6.66 2.41
CA PHE A 206 -6.98 6.47 3.53
C PHE A 206 -7.55 6.77 4.92
N CYS A 207 -8.78 7.27 5.04
CA CYS A 207 -9.37 7.65 6.34
C CYS A 207 -10.60 6.80 6.73
N GLN A 208 -10.78 5.62 6.14
CA GLN A 208 -11.70 4.62 6.68
C GLN A 208 -11.01 3.82 7.79
N LYS A 209 -11.78 3.30 8.75
CA LYS A 209 -11.24 2.44 9.82
C LYS A 209 -10.71 1.13 9.25
N VAL A 210 -11.56 0.45 8.50
CA VAL A 210 -11.30 -0.88 7.92
C VAL A 210 -11.05 -0.73 6.43
N SER A 211 -10.03 -1.43 5.93
CA SER A 211 -9.73 -1.50 4.51
C SER A 211 -10.77 -2.36 3.78
N SER A 212 -11.18 -1.93 2.58
CA SER A 212 -12.19 -2.59 1.73
C SER A 212 -11.79 -2.60 0.27
#